data_AF-A0A3C0TTX8-F1
#
_entry.id   AF-A0A3C0TTX8-F1
#
_cell.length_a   1.000
_cell.length_b   1.000
_cell.length_c   1.000
_cell.angle_alpha   90.00
_cell.angle_beta   90.00
_cell.angle_gamma   90.00
#
_symmetry.space_group_name_H-M   'P 1'
#
loop_
_entity.id
_entity.type
_entity.pdbx_description
1 polymer ?
#
loop_
_entity_poly.entity_id
_entity_poly.type
_entity_poly.pdbx_seq_one_letter_code
_entity_poly.pdbx_strand_id
1 'polypeptide(L)'
;GTAFEELGGTTVIANLVLMLTKGLPAAVTLIVFMIAVMSLSDVLNNMATMVMAGPLAIAIAVELGVNPDAFLMAAAVAASTA
;
A
#
# COMPACT_ATOMS: atom_id res chain seq x y z
N GLY A 1 17.37 -5.44 8.76
CA GLY A 1 17.05 -5.55 7.32
C GLY A 1 16.03 -6.64 7.08
N THR A 2 16.35 -7.89 7.38
CA THR A 2 15.56 -9.08 6.97
C THR A 2 14.30 -9.35 7.79
N ALA A 3 14.20 -8.88 9.04
CA ALA A 3 13.04 -9.11 9.88
C ALA A 3 11.73 -8.43 9.40
N PHE A 4 11.81 -7.32 8.66
CA PHE A 4 10.63 -6.62 8.13
C PHE A 4 10.07 -7.28 6.86
N GLU A 5 10.97 -7.83 6.04
CA GLU A 5 10.66 -8.59 4.83
C GLU A 5 10.11 -9.99 5.14
N GLU A 6 10.64 -10.67 6.18
CA GLU A 6 10.21 -12.03 6.55
C GLU A 6 8.91 -12.08 7.38
N LEU A 7 8.51 -10.99 8.05
CA LEU A 7 7.36 -11.00 8.98
C LEU A 7 6.02 -10.57 8.37
N GLY A 8 5.94 -10.35 7.06
CA GLY A 8 4.68 -9.87 6.47
C GLY A 8 4.34 -8.45 6.90
N GLY A 9 5.34 -7.57 7.07
CA GLY A 9 5.14 -6.15 7.34
C GLY A 9 4.20 -5.49 6.32
N THR A 10 4.29 -5.89 5.06
CA THR A 10 3.38 -5.48 3.98
C THR A 10 1.94 -5.93 4.21
N THR A 11 1.73 -7.17 4.66
CA THR A 11 0.40 -7.72 4.99
C THR A 11 -0.19 -7.08 6.25
N VAL A 12 0.65 -6.71 7.22
CA VAL A 12 0.25 -5.95 8.41
C VAL A 12 -0.22 -4.55 8.02
N ILE A 13 0.52 -3.85 7.16
CA ILE A 13 0.11 -2.53 6.64
C ILE A 13 -1.21 -2.65 5.86
N ALA A 14 -1.36 -3.68 5.01
CA ALA A 14 -2.61 -3.95 4.27
C ALA A 14 -3.81 -4.06 5.21
N ASN A 15 -3.68 -4.91 6.23
CA ASN A 15 -4.73 -5.14 7.20
C ASN A 15 -5.01 -3.89 8.03
N LEU A 16 -3.98 -3.12 8.39
CA LEU A 16 -4.15 -1.86 9.10
C LEU A 16 -4.95 -0.85 8.26
N VAL A 17 -4.61 -0.69 6.99
CA VAL A 17 -5.29 0.20 6.05
C VAL A 17 -6.74 -0.25 5.85
N LEU A 18 -6.98 -1.54 5.63
CA LEU A 18 -8.32 -2.11 5.47
C LEU A 18 -9.15 -1.98 6.75
N MET A 19 -8.56 -2.19 7.92
CA MET A 19 -9.25 -2.07 9.21
C MET A 19 -9.60 -0.62 9.54
N LEU A 20 -8.69 0.33 9.26
CA LEU A 20 -8.91 1.77 9.43
C LEU A 20 -9.93 2.33 8.43
N THR A 21 -10.04 1.72 7.25
CA THR A 21 -10.93 2.19 6.18
C THR A 21 -12.18 1.35 6.01
N LYS A 22 -12.42 0.41 6.94
CA LYS A 22 -13.56 -0.50 6.90
C LYS A 22 -14.88 0.28 6.98
N GLY A 23 -15.71 0.13 5.95
CA GLY A 23 -17.00 0.82 5.84
C GLY A 23 -16.91 2.26 5.31
N LEU A 24 -15.71 2.73 4.94
CA LEU A 24 -15.50 4.01 4.27
C LEU A 24 -15.46 3.85 2.74
N PRO A 25 -15.67 4.93 1.97
CA PRO A 25 -15.55 4.90 0.52
C PRO A 25 -14.15 4.51 0.07
N ALA A 26 -14.03 3.76 -1.03
CA ALA A 26 -12.75 3.29 -1.57
C ALA A 26 -11.74 4.44 -1.85
N ALA A 27 -12.22 5.65 -2.11
CA ALA A 27 -11.38 6.85 -2.26
C ALA A 27 -10.60 7.18 -0.97
N VAL A 28 -11.20 6.98 0.21
CA VAL A 28 -10.54 7.19 1.50
C VAL A 28 -9.46 6.12 1.71
N THR A 29 -9.75 4.86 1.36
CA THR A 29 -8.76 3.78 1.41
C THR A 29 -7.55 4.05 0.52
N LEU A 30 -7.78 4.63 -0.67
CA LEU A 30 -6.71 5.07 -1.58
C LEU A 30 -5.80 6.13 -0.94
N ILE A 31 -6.38 7.13 -0.27
CA ILE A 31 -5.60 8.20 0.39
C ILE A 31 -4.78 7.61 1.55
N VAL A 32 -5.38 6.77 2.38
CA VAL A 32 -4.68 6.13 3.52
C VAL A 32 -3.57 5.20 3.01
N PHE A 33 -3.82 4.45 1.94
CA PHE A 33 -2.81 3.64 1.26
C PHE A 33 -1.64 4.49 0.76
N MET A 34 -1.90 5.63 0.11
CA MET A 34 -0.86 6.56 -0.35
C MET A 34 0.01 7.09 0.81
N ILE A 35 -0.60 7.48 1.93
CA ILE A 35 0.12 7.95 3.12
C ILE A 35 1.00 6.84 3.71
N ALA A 36 0.47 5.62 3.79
CA ALA A 36 1.22 4.46 4.28
C ALA A 36 2.43 4.16 3.39
N VAL A 37 2.26 4.21 2.07
CA VAL A 37 3.33 4.01 1.08
C VAL A 37 4.39 5.11 1.19
N MET A 38 3.98 6.38 1.27
CA MET A 38 4.92 7.51 1.42
C MET A 38 5.72 7.43 2.72
N SER A 39 5.07 7.11 3.83
CA SER A 39 5.75 6.95 5.13
C SER A 39 6.75 5.79 5.14
N LEU A 40 6.46 4.73 4.38
CA LEU A 40 7.38 3.60 4.21
C LEU A 40 8.56 3.96 3.29
N SER A 41 8.36 4.86 2.33
CA SER A 41 9.39 5.37 1.41
C SER A 41 10.51 6.13 2.13
N ASP A 42 10.17 6.94 3.14
CA ASP A 42 11.14 7.62 4.00
C ASP A 42 12.04 6.64 4.80
N VAL A 43 11.57 5.41 5.03
CA VAL A 43 12.26 4.39 5.85
C VAL A 43 13.05 3.39 5.00
N LEU A 44 12.53 2.99 3.83
CA LEU A 44 13.05 1.85 3.05
C LEU A 44 13.80 2.22 1.75
N ASN A 45 13.79 3.49 1.31
CA ASN A 45 14.27 3.96 0.00
C ASN A 45 13.34 3.55 -1.18
N ASN A 46 13.15 4.48 -2.12
CA ASN A 46 12.13 4.49 -3.19
C ASN A 46 11.96 3.14 -3.94
N MET A 47 13.05 2.43 -4.25
CA MET A 47 13.00 1.13 -4.94
C MET A 47 12.42 -0.03 -4.11
N ALA A 48 12.70 -0.11 -2.80
CA ALA A 48 12.21 -1.21 -1.97
C ALA A 48 10.70 -1.08 -1.71
N THR A 49 10.21 0.15 -1.58
CA THR A 49 8.78 0.46 -1.45
C THR A 49 7.99 0.03 -2.69
N MET A 50 8.54 0.24 -3.90
CA MET A 50 7.85 -0.13 -5.15
C MET A 50 7.69 -1.65 -5.32
N VAL A 51 8.73 -2.42 -4.97
CA VAL A 51 8.71 -3.90 -5.01
C VAL A 51 7.69 -4.48 -4.03
N MET A 52 7.50 -3.83 -2.88
CA MET A 52 6.54 -4.24 -1.84
C MET A 52 5.10 -3.72 -2.09
N ALA A 53 4.94 -2.54 -2.68
CA ALA A 53 3.64 -1.88 -2.86
C ALA A 53 2.78 -2.50 -3.98
N GLY A 54 3.40 -3.09 -5.01
CA GLY A 54 2.69 -3.80 -6.08
C GLY A 54 1.76 -4.92 -5.59
N PRO A 55 2.29 -5.95 -4.89
CA PRO A 55 1.45 -7.01 -4.34
C PRO A 55 0.45 -6.51 -3.28
N LEU A 56 0.78 -5.44 -2.55
CA LEU A 56 -0.11 -4.80 -1.58
C LEU A 56 -1.33 -4.12 -2.22
N ALA A 57 -1.09 -3.32 -3.27
CA ALA A 57 -2.13 -2.63 -4.03
C ALA A 57 -3.14 -3.62 -4.62
N ILE A 58 -2.65 -4.74 -5.17
CA ILE A 58 -3.48 -5.81 -5.72
C ILE A 58 -4.31 -6.46 -4.60
N ALA A 59 -3.68 -6.80 -3.47
CA ALA A 59 -4.38 -7.42 -2.34
C ALA A 59 -5.52 -6.53 -1.80
N ILE A 60 -5.28 -5.22 -1.64
CA ILE A 60 -6.30 -4.27 -1.17
C ILE A 60 -7.44 -4.11 -2.18
N ALA A 61 -7.13 -4.02 -3.47
CA ALA A 61 -8.16 -3.89 -4.51
C ALA A 61 -9.06 -5.13 -4.60
N VAL A 62 -8.47 -6.32 -4.49
CA VAL A 62 -9.21 -7.60 -4.47
C VAL A 62 -10.10 -7.71 -3.23
N GLU A 63 -9.59 -7.35 -2.05
CA GLU A 63 -10.37 -7.30 -0.79
C GLU A 63 -11.56 -6.33 -0.87
N LEU A 64 -11.36 -5.16 -1.50
CA LEU A 64 -12.42 -4.16 -1.67
C LEU A 64 -13.37 -4.45 -2.84
N GLY A 65 -13.09 -5.48 -3.67
CA GLY A 65 -13.88 -5.80 -4.85
C GLY A 65 -13.83 -4.73 -5.95
N VAL A 66 -12.74 -3.96 -6.03
CA VAL A 66 -12.56 -2.84 -6.97
C VAL A 66 -11.44 -3.13 -7.97
N ASN A 67 -11.35 -2.34 -9.05
CA ASN A 67 -10.33 -2.55 -10.08
C ASN A 67 -8.91 -2.30 -9.52
N PRO A 68 -7.98 -3.28 -9.61
CA PRO A 68 -6.58 -3.15 -9.16
C PRO A 68 -5.79 -2.05 -9.86
N ASP A 69 -6.13 -1.69 -11.09
CA ASP A 69 -5.40 -0.71 -11.89
C ASP A 69 -5.34 0.66 -11.21
N ALA A 70 -6.39 1.05 -10.48
CA ALA A 70 -6.44 2.31 -9.76
C ALA A 70 -5.44 2.35 -8.59
N PHE A 71 -5.29 1.24 -7.86
CA PHE A 71 -4.35 1.14 -6.75
C PHE A 71 -2.89 1.00 -7.23
N LEU A 72 -2.69 0.29 -8.35
CA LEU A 72 -1.38 0.20 -9.00
C LEU A 72 -0.91 1.55 -9.54
N MET A 73 -1.80 2.33 -10.15
CA MET A 73 -1.49 3.69 -10.61
C MET A 73 -1.16 4.61 -9.43
N ALA A 74 -1.91 4.53 -8.32
CA ALA A 74 -1.62 5.30 -7.11
C ALA A 74 -0.26 4.92 -6.48
N ALA A 75 0.06 3.62 -6.42
CA ALA A 75 1.37 3.15 -5.95
C ALA A 75 2.52 3.66 -6.84
N ALA A 76 2.34 3.65 -8.17
CA ALA A 76 3.34 4.17 -9.10
C ALA A 76 3.56 5.69 -8.96
N VAL A 77 2.48 6.46 -8.75
CA VAL A 77 2.57 7.91 -8.51
C VAL A 77 3.28 8.22 -7.18
N ALA A 78 2.91 7.54 -6.11
CA ALA A 78 3.53 7.71 -4.79
C ALA A 78 5.04 7.39 -4.81
N ALA A 79 5.45 6.36 -5.55
CA ALA A 79 6.86 6.02 -5.73
C ALA A 79 7.62 7.08 -6.54
N SER A 80 7.00 7.69 -7.56
CA SER A 80 7.68 8.69 -8.41
C SER A 80 7.98 10.01 -7.69
N THR A 81 7.19 10.35 -6.66
CA THR A 81 7.29 11.62 -5.92
C THR A 81 8.07 11.52 -4.59
N ALA A 82 8.69 10.38 -4.30
CA ALA A 82 9.54 10.17 -3.12
C ALA A 82 11.03 10.38 -3.44
#